data_AF-A0A1Q7TSK9-F1
#
_entry.id   AF-A0A1Q7TSK9-F1
#
_cell.length_a   1.000
_cell.length_b   1.000
_cell.length_c   1.000
_cell.angle_alpha   90.00
_cell.angle_beta   90.00
_cell.angle_gamma   90.00
#
_symmetry.space_group_name_H-M   'P 1'
#
loop_
_entity.id
_entity.type
_entity.pdbx_description
1 polymer ?
#
loop_
_entity_poly.entity_id
_entity_poly.type
_entity_poly.pdbx_seq_one_letter_code
_entity_poly.pdbx_strand_id
1 'polypeptide(L)'
;MKTYDKFLGIVAKERNLPADGLRNSIADGRIFSGKEALENKLIDGVGQIEDAYAKAKQLSGAPEAAVVRYAAPFSLGRFFRALGETNQSKLQIELPKQFLPQLESGRAYFLPSYYAP
;
A
#
# COMPACT_ATOMS: atom_id res chain seq x y z
N MET A 1 6.23 3.15 -25.70
CA MET A 1 7.60 3.09 -25.14
C MET A 1 7.97 4.33 -24.32
N LYS A 2 7.55 5.57 -24.69
CA LYS A 2 7.87 6.80 -23.93
C LYS A 2 7.59 6.78 -22.40
N THR A 3 6.54 6.08 -21.95
CA THR A 3 6.18 6.02 -20.51
C THR A 3 7.16 5.17 -19.70
N TYR A 4 7.60 4.03 -20.23
CA TYR A 4 8.55 3.15 -19.56
C TYR A 4 9.91 3.83 -19.41
N ASP A 5 10.43 4.39 -20.50
CA ASP A 5 11.73 5.07 -20.49
C ASP A 5 11.71 6.30 -19.56
N LYS A 6 10.57 7.01 -19.45
CA LYS A 6 10.39 8.09 -18.47
C LYS A 6 10.45 7.58 -17.03
N PHE A 7 9.75 6.49 -16.72
CA PHE A 7 9.76 5.90 -15.37
C PHE A 7 11.16 5.40 -15.00
N LEU A 8 11.80 4.65 -15.91
CA LEU A 8 13.16 4.16 -15.75
C LEU A 8 14.15 5.31 -15.50
N GLY A 9 14.04 6.39 -16.27
CA GLY A 9 14.90 7.57 -16.11
C GLY A 9 14.73 8.26 -14.75
N ILE A 10 13.50 8.36 -14.23
CA ILE A 10 13.25 8.91 -12.89
C ILE A 10 13.90 8.03 -11.82
N VAL A 11 13.66 6.72 -11.85
CA VAL A 11 14.20 5.78 -10.86
C VAL A 11 15.73 5.76 -10.91
N ALA A 12 16.34 5.70 -12.10
CA ALA A 12 17.78 5.74 -12.29
C ALA A 12 18.40 6.99 -11.67
N LYS A 13 17.78 8.16 -11.91
CA LYS A 13 18.24 9.44 -11.38
C LYS A 13 18.13 9.52 -9.85
N GLU A 14 16.96 9.24 -9.29
CA GLU A 14 16.69 9.42 -7.86
C GLU A 14 17.39 8.36 -6.99
N ARG A 15 17.58 7.13 -7.52
CA ARG A 15 18.31 6.06 -6.83
C ARG A 15 19.81 6.05 -7.14
N ASN A 16 20.27 6.94 -8.02
CA ASN A 16 21.65 6.98 -8.51
C ASN A 16 22.13 5.60 -9.03
N LEU A 17 21.30 4.95 -9.84
CA LEU A 17 21.54 3.64 -10.43
C LEU A 17 21.67 3.75 -11.96
N PRO A 18 22.53 2.95 -12.61
CA PRO A 18 22.66 2.97 -14.07
C PRO A 18 21.38 2.46 -14.73
N ALA A 19 20.81 3.26 -15.64
CA ALA A 19 19.57 2.94 -16.34
C ALA A 19 19.64 1.61 -17.12
N ASP A 20 20.79 1.32 -17.75
CA ASP A 20 21.00 0.06 -18.47
C ASP A 20 21.02 -1.14 -17.53
N GLY A 21 21.62 -0.99 -16.35
CA GLY A 21 21.63 -2.02 -15.32
C GLY A 21 20.23 -2.33 -14.82
N LEU A 22 19.42 -1.29 -14.57
CA LEU A 22 18.02 -1.45 -14.18
C LEU A 22 17.21 -2.15 -15.25
N ARG A 23 17.32 -1.70 -16.52
CA ARG A 23 16.56 -2.23 -17.67
C ARG A 23 16.77 -3.73 -17.87
N ASN A 24 18.00 -4.20 -17.68
CA ASN A 24 18.39 -5.57 -17.98
C ASN A 24 18.27 -6.53 -16.79
N SER A 25 17.92 -6.05 -15.59
CA SER A 25 17.89 -6.88 -14.38
C SER A 25 16.54 -6.84 -13.67
N ILE A 26 16.19 -5.70 -13.08
CA ILE A 26 15.08 -5.57 -12.13
C ILE A 26 13.88 -4.79 -12.66
N ALA A 27 14.03 -4.05 -13.77
CA ALA A 27 12.98 -3.23 -14.36
C ALA A 27 12.15 -3.98 -15.42
N ASP A 28 11.75 -5.21 -15.12
CA ASP A 28 10.94 -6.07 -15.99
C ASP A 28 9.45 -6.14 -15.61
N GLY A 29 9.05 -5.46 -14.53
CA GLY A 29 7.67 -5.37 -14.06
C GLY A 29 7.29 -6.39 -12.99
N ARG A 30 8.22 -7.22 -12.51
CA ARG A 30 7.97 -8.12 -11.38
C ARG A 30 7.74 -7.36 -10.08
N ILE A 31 7.04 -8.02 -9.14
CA ILE A 31 6.83 -7.51 -7.79
C ILE A 31 7.99 -7.98 -6.90
N PHE A 32 8.45 -7.10 -6.01
CA PHE A 32 9.49 -7.39 -5.03
C PHE A 32 8.93 -7.32 -3.61
N SER A 33 9.39 -8.22 -2.75
CA SER A 33 9.24 -8.07 -1.31
C SER A 33 10.06 -6.88 -0.80
N GLY A 34 9.74 -6.37 0.40
CA GLY A 34 10.50 -5.27 1.00
C GLY A 34 11.99 -5.59 1.16
N LYS A 35 12.35 -6.86 1.45
CA LYS A 35 13.74 -7.30 1.55
C LYS A 35 14.47 -7.25 0.20
N GLU A 36 13.87 -7.80 -0.85
CA GLU A 36 14.45 -7.78 -2.19
C GLU A 36 14.57 -6.35 -2.73
N ALA A 37 13.58 -5.49 -2.45
CA ALA A 37 13.63 -4.08 -2.83
C ALA A 37 14.81 -3.36 -2.15
N LEU A 38 15.11 -3.68 -0.89
CA LEU A 38 16.26 -3.12 -0.17
C LEU A 38 17.59 -3.62 -0.75
N GLU A 39 17.70 -4.92 -1.03
CA GLU A 39 18.89 -5.53 -1.64
C GLU A 39 19.21 -4.93 -3.01
N ASN A 40 18.17 -4.66 -3.81
CA ASN A 40 18.27 -4.01 -5.11
C ASN A 40 18.35 -2.48 -5.03
N LYS A 41 18.48 -1.90 -3.83
CA LYS A 41 18.58 -0.46 -3.58
C LYS A 41 17.41 0.34 -4.14
N LEU A 42 16.22 -0.24 -4.25
CA LEU A 42 15.00 0.44 -4.65
C LEU A 42 14.37 1.24 -3.49
N ILE A 43 14.67 0.85 -2.26
CA ILE A 43 14.25 1.54 -1.01
C ILE A 43 15.44 1.74 -0.09
N ASP A 44 15.29 2.60 0.92
CA ASP A 44 16.37 2.94 1.87
C ASP A 44 16.32 2.15 3.18
N GLY A 45 15.19 1.51 3.48
CA GLY A 45 15.02 0.71 4.68
C GLY A 45 13.67 0.00 4.71
N VAL A 46 13.56 -0.99 5.59
CA VAL A 46 12.31 -1.71 5.88
C VAL A 46 11.94 -1.40 7.33
N GLY A 47 10.67 -1.03 7.55
CA GLY A 47 10.17 -0.65 8.87
C GLY A 47 8.67 -0.40 8.84
N GLN A 48 8.15 0.09 9.95
CA GLN A 48 6.77 0.52 10.07
C GLN A 48 6.62 2.03 9.82
N ILE A 49 5.40 2.52 9.83
CA ILE A 49 5.13 3.93 9.58
C ILE A 49 5.71 4.85 10.67
N GLU A 50 5.84 4.34 11.89
CA GLU A 50 6.46 5.01 13.03
C GLU A 50 7.96 5.28 12.77
N ASP A 51 8.66 4.34 12.15
CA ASP A 51 10.07 4.49 11.76
C ASP A 51 10.23 5.60 10.73
N ALA A 52 9.29 5.70 9.78
CA ALA A 52 9.26 6.76 8.78
C ALA A 52 9.05 8.14 9.44
N TYR A 53 8.16 8.25 10.43
CA TYR A 53 7.97 9.49 11.19
C TYR A 53 9.20 9.88 11.99
N ALA A 54 9.81 8.93 12.71
CA ALA A 54 11.03 9.17 13.46
C ALA A 54 12.15 9.65 12.53
N LYS A 55 12.30 9.03 11.36
CA LYS A 55 13.29 9.44 10.36
C LYS A 55 13.02 10.84 9.80
N ALA A 56 11.76 11.16 9.51
CA ALA A 56 11.38 12.49 9.03
C ALA A 56 11.70 13.58 10.07
N LYS A 57 11.40 13.35 11.35
CA LYS A 57 11.74 14.26 12.47
C LYS A 57 13.25 14.45 12.62
N GLN A 58 14.01 13.38 12.46
CA GLN A 58 15.47 13.43 12.49
C GLN A 58 16.02 14.29 11.34
N LEU A 59 15.54 14.07 10.12
CA LEU A 59 16.00 14.78 8.92
C LEU A 59 15.59 16.26 8.91
N SER A 60 14.45 16.60 9.51
CA SER A 60 13.98 17.98 9.62
C SER A 60 14.62 18.76 10.77
N GLY A 61 15.31 18.09 11.70
CA GLY A 61 15.84 18.72 12.91
C GLY A 61 14.75 19.12 13.92
N ALA A 62 13.55 18.56 13.82
CA ALA A 62 12.40 18.89 14.67
C ALA A 62 11.91 17.63 15.43
N PRO A 63 12.57 17.24 16.54
CA PRO A 63 12.23 16.02 17.28
C PRO A 63 10.81 16.04 17.86
N GLU A 64 10.36 17.22 18.30
CA GLU A 64 9.05 17.42 18.92
C GLU A 64 7.91 17.71 17.91
N ALA A 65 8.15 17.55 16.61
CA ALA A 65 7.13 17.79 15.61
C ALA A 65 5.93 16.84 15.77
N ALA A 66 4.71 17.38 15.67
CA ALA A 66 3.49 16.59 15.70
C ALA A 66 3.19 16.02 14.30
N VAL A 67 2.75 14.76 14.25
CA VAL A 67 2.24 14.14 13.03
C VAL A 67 0.75 14.44 12.93
N VAL A 68 0.34 15.17 11.89
CA VAL A 68 -1.05 15.53 11.66
C VAL A 68 -1.57 14.79 10.44
N ARG A 69 -2.71 14.10 10.58
CA ARG A 69 -3.42 13.46 9.48
C ARG A 69 -4.75 14.16 9.25
N TYR A 70 -4.96 14.66 8.03
CA TYR A 70 -6.27 15.17 7.64
C TYR A 70 -7.24 14.00 7.48
N ALA A 71 -8.37 14.09 8.17
CA ALA A 71 -9.48 13.16 8.05
C ALA A 71 -10.76 13.95 7.76
N ALA A 72 -11.71 13.31 7.08
CA ALA A 72 -13.04 13.91 6.92
C ALA A 72 -13.63 14.16 8.31
N PRO A 73 -14.25 15.34 8.55
CA PRO A 73 -14.84 15.63 9.85
C PRO A 73 -15.94 14.63 10.15
N PHE A 74 -15.96 14.14 11.39
CA PHE A 74 -17.04 13.29 11.87
C PHE A 74 -18.37 14.06 11.77
N SER A 75 -19.35 13.48 11.08
CA SER A 75 -20.67 14.08 10.89
C SER A 75 -21.71 13.22 11.60
N LEU A 76 -22.24 13.75 12.71
CA LEU A 76 -23.36 13.14 13.43
C LEU A 76 -24.55 12.89 12.50
N GLY A 77 -24.87 13.83 11.60
CA GLY A 77 -25.97 13.67 10.64
C GLY A 77 -25.78 12.50 9.66
N ARG A 78 -24.54 12.24 9.21
CA ARG A 78 -24.22 11.07 8.38
C ARG A 78 -24.34 9.77 9.17
N PHE A 79 -23.91 9.79 10.43
CA PHE A 79 -24.04 8.66 11.34
C PHE A 79 -25.51 8.31 11.64
N PHE A 80 -26.35 9.29 11.97
CA PHE A 80 -27.78 9.08 12.23
C PHE A 80 -28.54 8.63 10.98
N ARG A 81 -28.17 9.11 9.79
CA ARG A 81 -28.76 8.62 8.53
C ARG A 81 -28.45 7.14 8.29
N ALA A 82 -27.21 6.72 8.51
CA ALA A 82 -26.82 5.32 8.38
C ALA A 82 -27.53 4.41 9.41
N LEU A 83 -27.83 4.91 10.61
CA LEU A 83 -28.63 4.21 11.62
C LEU A 83 -30.14 4.18 11.30
N GLY A 84 -30.65 5.14 10.53
CA GLY A 84 -32.07 5.25 10.16
C GLY A 84 -32.46 4.57 8.85
N GLU A 85 -31.48 4.04 8.08
CA GLU A 85 -31.76 3.23 6.89
C GLU A 85 -32.31 1.85 7.31
N THR A 86 -33.63 1.77 7.46
CA THR A 86 -34.36 0.50 7.50
C THR A 86 -34.25 -0.19 6.14
N ASN A 87 -33.50 -1.28 6.10
CA ASN A 87 -33.33 -2.13 4.92
C ASN A 87 -34.60 -2.99 4.77
N GLN A 88 -35.47 -2.68 3.81
CA GLN A 88 -36.58 -3.59 3.46
C GLN A 88 -35.99 -4.86 2.85
N SER A 89 -36.03 -5.94 3.64
CA SER A 89 -35.51 -7.25 3.31
C SER A 89 -36.27 -7.89 2.14
N LYS A 90 -35.71 -7.77 0.93
CA LYS A 90 -35.93 -8.77 -0.13
C LYS A 90 -34.93 -9.89 0.12
N LEU A 91 -35.40 -11.02 0.64
CA LEU A 91 -34.59 -12.23 0.84
C LEU A 91 -34.16 -12.79 -0.52
N GLN A 92 -33.01 -12.32 -1.01
CA GLN A 92 -32.21 -13.04 -1.99
C GLN A 92 -31.27 -13.95 -1.19
N ILE A 93 -31.42 -15.27 -1.36
CA ILE A 93 -30.45 -16.24 -0.84
C ILE A 93 -29.26 -16.21 -1.80
N GLU A 94 -28.47 -15.14 -1.72
CA GLU A 94 -27.09 -15.18 -2.16
C GLU A 94 -26.29 -15.75 -0.99
N LEU A 95 -25.51 -16.82 -1.21
CA LEU A 95 -24.56 -17.27 -0.20
C LEU A 95 -23.75 -16.04 0.26
N PRO A 96 -23.74 -15.69 1.56
CA PRO A 96 -23.10 -14.47 1.99
C PRO A 96 -21.62 -14.51 1.62
N LYS A 97 -21.20 -13.59 0.74
CA LYS A 97 -19.77 -13.34 0.46
C LYS A 97 -18.98 -13.01 1.74
N GLN A 98 -19.66 -12.84 2.89
CA GLN A 98 -19.08 -12.78 4.23
C GLN A 98 -18.30 -14.05 4.65
N PHE A 99 -18.62 -15.22 4.10
CA PHE A 99 -17.93 -16.47 4.45
C PHE A 99 -16.74 -16.78 3.55
N LEU A 100 -16.53 -16.01 2.47
CA LEU A 100 -15.36 -16.16 1.60
C LEU A 100 -14.49 -14.91 1.75
N PRO A 101 -13.18 -15.06 2.05
CA PRO A 101 -12.29 -13.92 2.08
C PRO A 101 -12.28 -13.25 0.69
N GLN A 102 -12.56 -11.95 0.63
CA GLN A 102 -12.47 -11.14 -0.59
C GLN A 102 -10.99 -10.93 -0.91
N LEU A 103 -10.37 -11.92 -1.53
CA LEU A 103 -8.96 -11.87 -1.91
C LEU A 103 -8.78 -10.89 -3.07
N GLU A 104 -8.14 -9.77 -2.80
CA GLU A 104 -7.63 -8.89 -3.85
C GLU A 104 -6.41 -9.51 -4.52
N SER A 105 -6.38 -9.46 -5.85
CA SER A 105 -5.24 -9.92 -6.64
C SER A 105 -3.96 -9.14 -6.30
N GLY A 106 -2.83 -9.84 -6.26
CA GLY A 106 -1.51 -9.23 -6.03
C GLY A 106 -1.17 -8.93 -4.56
N ARG A 107 -1.96 -9.43 -3.59
CA ARG A 107 -1.65 -9.33 -2.16
C ARG A 107 -1.34 -10.70 -1.56
N ALA A 108 -0.40 -10.74 -0.62
CA ALA A 108 -0.11 -11.93 0.17
C ALA A 108 -1.13 -12.04 1.32
N TYR A 109 -1.70 -13.24 1.50
CA TYR A 109 -2.66 -13.54 2.56
C TYR A 109 -2.17 -14.71 3.41
N PHE A 110 -2.31 -14.58 4.73
CA PHE A 110 -2.17 -15.71 5.65
C PHE A 110 -3.54 -16.39 5.78
N LEU A 111 -3.78 -17.41 4.94
CA LEU A 111 -5.03 -18.16 4.92
C LEU A 111 -4.88 -19.50 5.66
N PRO A 112 -5.95 -19.99 6.30
CA PRO A 112 -6.00 -21.36 6.79
C PRO A 112 -5.75 -22.37 5.66
N SER A 113 -5.12 -23.50 5.97
CA SER A 113 -4.75 -24.54 4.99
C SER A 113 -5.92 -25.07 4.16
N TYR A 114 -7.15 -25.02 4.66
CA TYR A 114 -8.34 -25.42 3.91
C TYR A 114 -8.65 -24.50 2.70
N TYR A 115 -8.15 -23.26 2.69
CA TYR A 115 -8.35 -22.31 1.57
C TYR A 115 -7.24 -22.35 0.51
N ALA A 116 -6.18 -23.13 0.73
CA ALA A 116 -5.03 -23.26 -0.17
C ALA A 116 -4.60 -24.75 -0.27
N PRO A 117 -5.26 -25.56 -1.13
CA PRO A 117 -4.81 -26.92 -1.44
C PRO A 117 -3.53 -26.94 -2.28
#